data_AF-A0A2C8B8P3-F1
#
_entry.id   AF-A0A2C8B8P3-F1
#
_cell.length_a   1.000
_cell.length_b   1.000
_cell.length_c   1.000
_cell.angle_alpha   90.00
_cell.angle_beta   90.00
_cell.angle_gamma   90.00
#
_symmetry.space_group_name_H-M   'P 1'
#
loop_
_entity.id
_entity.type
_entity.pdbx_description
1 polymer ?
#
loop_
_entity_poly.entity_id
_entity_poly.type
_entity_poly.pdbx_seq_one_letter_code
_entity_poly.pdbx_strand_id
1 'polypeptide(L)'
;MAAQVRAVDPDERPPARKRAKTITQAAKSGTEVELLEALQARVARAVQDRDTPPRDLAALTKRLMDITRELEAARVKDQEAGSDGAVTADETWRPQAL
;
A
#
# COMPACT_ATOMS: atom_id res chain seq x y z
N MET A 1 -4.48 -25.55 3.99
CA MET A 1 -4.35 -25.13 5.39
C MET A 1 -5.70 -24.58 5.83
N ALA A 2 -6.31 -25.15 6.86
CA ALA A 2 -7.64 -24.72 7.32
C ALA A 2 -7.53 -23.38 8.06
N ALA A 3 -8.36 -22.40 7.72
CA ALA A 3 -8.40 -21.12 8.42
C ALA A 3 -8.92 -21.35 9.86
N GLN A 4 -8.13 -20.97 10.85
CA GLN A 4 -8.49 -21.08 12.26
C GLN A 4 -9.63 -20.09 12.55
N VAL A 5 -10.85 -20.59 12.74
CA VAL A 5 -12.01 -19.76 13.06
C VAL A 5 -12.11 -19.62 14.57
N ARG A 6 -12.11 -18.39 15.08
CA ARG A 6 -12.32 -18.06 16.50
C ARG A 6 -13.81 -17.76 16.74
N ALA A 7 -14.34 -18.21 17.87
CA ALA A 7 -15.67 -17.81 18.34
C ALA A 7 -15.70 -16.32 18.71
N VAL A 8 -16.67 -15.58 18.16
CA VAL A 8 -16.95 -14.18 18.48
C VAL A 8 -18.08 -14.12 19.51
N ASP A 9 -17.94 -13.27 20.53
CA ASP A 9 -18.97 -13.04 21.54
C ASP A 9 -20.18 -12.29 20.93
N PRO A 10 -21.40 -12.46 21.46
CA PRO A 10 -22.62 -11.85 20.91
C PRO A 10 -22.59 -10.31 20.87
N ASP A 11 -21.78 -9.67 21.73
CA ASP A 11 -21.58 -8.21 21.78
C ASP A 11 -20.24 -7.74 21.17
N GLU A 12 -19.44 -8.64 20.60
CA GLU A 12 -18.16 -8.28 19.99
C GLU A 12 -18.39 -7.52 18.67
N ARG A 13 -18.14 -6.20 18.69
CA ARG A 13 -18.17 -5.40 17.46
C ARG A 13 -16.86 -5.54 16.70
N PRO A 14 -16.93 -5.74 15.37
CA PRO A 14 -15.73 -5.74 14.55
C PRO A 14 -14.98 -4.42 14.72
N PRO A 15 -13.63 -4.44 14.73
CA PRO A 15 -12.85 -3.21 14.78
C PRO A 15 -13.31 -2.29 13.64
N ALA A 16 -13.58 -1.03 13.98
CA ALA A 16 -13.97 -0.05 12.98
C ALA A 16 -12.89 0.01 11.89
N ARG A 17 -13.25 -0.31 10.65
CA ARG A 17 -12.34 -0.21 9.52
C ARG A 17 -11.84 1.24 9.45
N LYS A 18 -10.52 1.44 9.56
CA LYS A 18 -9.92 2.77 9.41
C LYS A 18 -10.34 3.31 8.03
N ARG A 19 -11.01 4.46 8.01
CA ARG A 19 -11.41 5.10 6.75
C ARG A 19 -10.14 5.50 6.01
N ALA A 20 -10.06 5.20 4.72
CA ALA A 20 -8.97 5.68 3.87
C ALA A 20 -8.92 7.22 3.94
N LYS A 21 -7.71 7.78 4.07
CA LYS A 21 -7.50 9.24 4.10
C LYS A 21 -7.97 9.85 2.77
N THR A 22 -8.52 11.06 2.83
CA THR A 22 -8.72 11.86 1.61
C THR A 22 -7.39 12.35 1.06
N ILE A 23 -7.33 12.78 -0.20
CA ILE A 23 -6.10 13.31 -0.81
C ILE A 23 -5.53 14.44 0.04
N THR A 24 -6.37 15.38 0.48
CA THR A 24 -5.92 16.53 1.31
C THR A 24 -5.38 16.08 2.66
N GLN A 25 -6.00 15.05 3.27
CA GLN A 25 -5.52 14.50 4.55
C GLN A 25 -4.19 13.74 4.37
N ALA A 26 -4.08 12.93 3.32
CA ALA A 26 -2.88 12.19 3.00
C ALA A 26 -1.72 13.12 2.62
N ALA A 27 -1.98 14.19 1.86
CA ALA A 27 -0.97 15.20 1.53
C ALA A 27 -0.49 15.98 2.75
N LYS A 28 -1.35 16.19 3.77
CA LYS A 28 -0.99 16.95 4.97
C LYS A 28 -0.25 16.13 6.01
N SER A 29 -0.65 14.87 6.21
CA SER A 29 -0.19 14.05 7.34
C SER A 29 -0.21 12.55 7.03
N GLY A 30 -0.14 12.18 5.76
CA GLY A 30 -0.07 10.79 5.33
C GLY A 30 1.34 10.36 4.96
N THR A 31 1.51 9.05 4.80
CA THR A 31 2.69 8.49 4.14
C THR A 31 2.57 8.66 2.62
N GLU A 32 3.69 8.49 1.92
CA GLU A 32 3.71 8.46 0.45
C GLU A 32 2.72 7.42 -0.10
N VAL A 33 2.68 6.24 0.52
CA VAL A 33 1.74 5.16 0.19
C VAL A 33 0.28 5.62 0.33
N GLU A 34 -0.09 6.25 1.44
CA GLU A 34 -1.46 6.73 1.66
C GLU A 34 -1.86 7.85 0.67
N LEU A 35 -0.91 8.70 0.27
CA LEU A 35 -1.16 9.74 -0.73
C LEU A 35 -1.40 9.12 -2.12
N LEU A 36 -0.56 8.16 -2.51
CA LEU A 36 -0.69 7.46 -3.79
C LEU A 36 -1.97 6.63 -3.86
N GLU A 37 -2.38 5.96 -2.78
CA GLU A 37 -3.67 5.27 -2.69
C GLU A 37 -4.86 6.23 -2.85
N ALA A 38 -4.82 7.39 -2.19
CA ALA A 38 -5.87 8.39 -2.30
C ALA A 38 -5.99 8.96 -3.73
N LEU A 39 -4.86 9.20 -4.39
CA LEU A 39 -4.81 9.64 -5.79
C LEU A 39 -5.32 8.55 -6.74
N GLN A 40 -4.88 7.30 -6.56
CA GLN A 40 -5.33 6.15 -7.33
C GLN A 40 -6.85 6.01 -7.25
N ALA A 41 -7.43 6.09 -6.05
CA ALA A 41 -8.87 5.99 -5.82
C ALA A 41 -9.67 7.14 -6.46
N ARG A 42 -9.08 8.32 -6.61
CA ARG A 42 -9.71 9.46 -7.31
C ARG A 42 -9.69 9.26 -8.82
N VAL A 43 -8.57 8.80 -9.38
CA VAL A 43 -8.42 8.55 -10.81
C VAL A 43 -9.27 7.35 -11.25
N ALA A 44 -9.25 6.24 -10.50
CA ALA A 44 -10.09 5.08 -10.77
C ALA A 44 -11.58 5.45 -10.82
N ARG A 45 -12.03 6.34 -9.92
CA ARG A 45 -13.39 6.88 -9.94
C ARG A 45 -13.73 7.66 -11.21
N ALA A 46 -12.79 8.41 -11.77
CA ALA A 46 -13.00 9.10 -13.03
C ALA A 46 -12.96 8.13 -14.23
N VAL A 47 -12.11 7.10 -14.19
CA VAL A 47 -12.02 6.09 -15.27
C VAL A 47 -13.29 5.25 -15.38
N GLN A 48 -13.92 4.89 -14.25
CA GLN A 48 -15.18 4.12 -14.25
C GLN A 48 -16.42 4.96 -14.57
N ASP A 49 -16.30 6.29 -14.54
CA ASP A 49 -17.41 7.20 -14.79
C ASP A 49 -17.76 7.18 -16.29
N ARG A 50 -19.04 6.95 -16.60
CA ARG A 50 -19.54 6.86 -17.97
C ARG A 50 -19.58 8.22 -18.67
N ASP A 51 -19.57 9.30 -17.89
CA ASP A 51 -19.60 10.67 -18.40
C ASP A 51 -18.18 11.20 -18.71
N THR A 52 -17.14 10.43 -18.41
CA THR A 52 -15.75 10.81 -18.73
C THR A 52 -15.53 10.81 -20.25
N PRO A 53 -15.08 11.93 -20.85
CA PRO A 53 -14.83 12.02 -22.27
C PRO A 53 -13.78 10.98 -22.74
N PRO A 54 -13.95 10.32 -23.90
CA PRO A 54 -13.00 9.32 -24.39
C PRO A 54 -11.55 9.84 -24.55
N ARG A 55 -11.40 11.13 -24.85
CA ARG A 55 -10.08 11.80 -24.91
C ARG A 55 -9.39 11.78 -23.54
N ASP A 56 -10.13 12.05 -22.47
CA ASP A 56 -9.60 12.09 -21.11
C ASP A 56 -9.39 10.69 -20.55
N LEU A 57 -10.22 9.73 -20.96
CA LEU A 57 -10.13 8.33 -20.54
C LEU A 57 -8.75 7.72 -20.86
N ALA A 58 -8.19 7.98 -22.04
CA ALA A 58 -6.85 7.51 -22.41
C ALA A 58 -5.77 8.07 -21.48
N ALA A 59 -5.85 9.37 -21.15
CA ALA A 59 -4.90 10.00 -20.23
C ALA A 59 -5.07 9.49 -18.79
N LEU A 60 -6.30 9.32 -18.32
CA LEU A 60 -6.61 8.85 -16.97
C LEU A 60 -6.22 7.39 -16.76
N THR A 61 -6.44 6.52 -17.74
CA THR A 61 -6.01 5.10 -17.67
C THR A 61 -4.49 4.98 -17.61
N LYS A 62 -3.76 5.77 -18.41
CA LYS A 62 -2.29 5.84 -18.33
C LYS A 62 -1.83 6.34 -16.96
N ARG A 63 -2.41 7.44 -16.46
CA ARG A 63 -2.10 7.97 -15.12
C ARG A 63 -2.39 6.95 -14.02
N LEU A 64 -3.47 6.18 -14.13
CA LEU A 64 -3.80 5.12 -13.19
C LEU A 64 -2.73 4.02 -13.17
N MET A 65 -2.27 3.57 -14.33
CA MET A 65 -1.18 2.57 -14.41
C MET A 65 0.12 3.09 -13.83
N ASP A 66 0.46 4.36 -14.07
CA ASP A 66 1.67 4.98 -13.54
C ASP A 66 1.62 5.08 -12.00
N ILE A 67 0.50 5.54 -11.43
CA ILE A 67 0.31 5.58 -9.97
C ILE A 67 0.40 4.18 -9.35
N THR A 68 -0.16 3.15 -10.01
CA THR A 68 -0.10 1.77 -9.50
C THR A 68 1.36 1.29 -9.39
N ARG A 69 2.19 1.56 -10.40
CA ARG A 69 3.62 1.19 -10.39
C ARG A 69 4.39 1.95 -9.30
N GLU A 70 4.10 3.23 -9.15
CA GLU A 70 4.72 4.07 -8.12
C GLU A 70 4.33 3.61 -6.70
N LEU A 71 3.07 3.22 -6.50
CA LEU A 71 2.57 2.66 -5.25
C LEU A 71 3.24 1.33 -4.90
N GLU A 72 3.42 0.44 -5.87
CA GLU A 72 4.14 -0.81 -5.68
C GLU A 72 5.59 -0.53 -5.24
N ALA A 73 6.28 0.39 -5.91
CA ALA A 73 7.63 0.79 -5.53
C ALA A 73 7.68 1.41 -4.13
N ALA A 74 6.73 2.27 -3.77
CA ALA A 74 6.64 2.86 -2.44
C ALA A 74 6.40 1.80 -1.35
N ARG A 75 5.56 0.80 -1.62
CA ARG A 75 5.30 -0.31 -0.68
C ARG A 75 6.50 -1.22 -0.48
N VAL A 76 7.31 -1.45 -1.52
CA VAL A 76 8.57 -2.21 -1.38
C VAL A 76 9.54 -1.44 -0.48
N LYS A 77 9.74 -0.14 -0.76
CA LYS A 77 10.61 0.72 0.07
C LYS A 77 10.17 0.77 1.54
N ASP A 78 8.86 0.88 1.79
CA ASP A 78 8.30 0.91 3.15
C ASP A 78 8.52 -0.42 3.89
N GLN A 79 8.42 -1.55 3.19
CA GLN A 79 8.73 -2.87 3.73
C GLN A 79 10.21 -3.05 4.02
N GLU A 80 11.10 -2.63 3.12
CA GLU A 80 12.55 -2.69 3.33
C GLU A 80 12.98 -1.82 4.52
N ALA A 81 12.45 -0.60 4.62
CA ALA A 81 12.69 0.27 5.77
C ALA A 81 12.20 -0.32 7.11
N GLY A 82 11.14 -1.13 7.09
CA GLY A 82 10.66 -1.86 8.27
C GLY A 82 11.41 -3.17 8.54
N SER A 83 12.10 -3.73 7.55
CA SER A 83 12.81 -5.02 7.62
C SER A 83 14.28 -4.90 8.02
N ASP A 84 14.85 -3.69 8.04
CA ASP A 84 16.27 -3.43 8.33
C ASP A 84 16.69 -3.68 9.80
N GLY A 85 15.79 -4.26 10.61
CA GLY A 85 16.05 -4.67 11.99
C GLY A 85 16.62 -6.08 12.16
N ALA A 86 16.73 -6.87 11.09
CA ALA A 86 17.36 -8.19 11.16
C ALA A 86 18.88 -8.06 11.00
N VAL A 87 19.57 -7.63 12.06
CA VAL A 87 21.03 -7.79 12.17
C VAL A 87 21.32 -9.29 12.18
N THR A 88 21.62 -9.86 11.02
CA THR A 88 22.27 -11.17 10.98
C THR A 88 23.67 -10.97 11.52
N ALA A 89 23.98 -11.61 12.64
CA ALA A 89 25.32 -11.58 13.21
C ALA A 89 26.32 -12.01 12.13
N ASP A 90 27.32 -11.15 11.88
CA ASP A 90 28.39 -11.45 10.95
C ASP A 90 29.11 -12.70 11.48
N GLU A 91 29.01 -13.82 10.76
CA GLU A 91 29.67 -15.05 11.15
C GLU A 91 31.18 -14.78 11.14
N THR A 92 31.82 -14.91 12.31
CA THR A 92 33.25 -14.61 12.44
C THR A 92 34.04 -15.56 11.56
N TRP A 93 34.54 -15.06 10.43
CA TRP A 93 35.42 -15.78 9.52
C TRP A 93 36.56 -16.43 10.31
N ARG A 94 36.60 -17.77 10.33
CA ARG A 94 37.69 -18.55 10.94
C ARG A 94 38.60 -19.09 9.84
N PRO A 95 39.78 -18.48 9.60
CA PRO A 95 40.74 -19.06 8.69
C PRO A 95 41.28 -20.35 9.33
N GLN A 96 40.96 -21.48 8.73
CA GLN A 96 41.59 -22.76 9.05
C GLN A 96 43.03 -22.75 8.55
N ALA A 97 43.97 -22.49 9.46
CA ALA A 97 45.37 -22.78 9.26
C ALA A 97 45.67 -24.12 9.94
N LEU A 98 45.85 -25.17 9.12
CA LEU A 98 46.78 -26.30 9.28
C LEU A 98 46.68 -27.23 8.07
#